data_AF-A0A443NBY2-F1
#
_entry.id   AF-A0A443NBY2-F1
#
_cell.length_a   1.000
_cell.length_b   1.000
_cell.length_c   1.000
_cell.angle_alpha   90.00
_cell.angle_beta   90.00
_cell.angle_gamma   90.00
#
_symmetry.space_group_name_H-M   'P 1'
#
loop_
_entity.id
_entity.type
_entity.pdbx_description
1 polymer ?
#
loop_
_entity_poly.entity_id
_entity_poly.type
_entity_poly.pdbx_seq_one_letter_code
_entity_poly.pdbx_strand_id
1 'polypeptide(L)'
;MASFLLRCLLLLFAISFTATSSSSSSSSSSSSLDTHLSSIRSICKSTPYPDACLNSLKLSTSININPSVLNYLLQTLQTAFFEACKLSNLLSDTRTSSIFQKQKWSVQDCKELQQITVTYLKKSMSGARANKISDVNAYLSAALTNKNTCLEGLESASGEFKPTLVNSVISAYQHVSNSLSILATCGLGGPQNRRRILGFPSWVSRRDRQILQGSDAEYDPASLITVAGDGSGNFTTISEAIGFAPNNSLDRVIIFVRKGFYEENVEIPIYKTNVVLLGEGRDVTVIRGNRSVGDGWTTFGSATVGVSGEGFLARDITIENTAGAKKEQAVALRVNADLVAIYQCTINGFQDTLYTHSFRQFFRECNIFGTIDFIFGNAAVVFQGCNIVAKRPMPGQFNVITAQSRDDEYENTGISIQNCSILATEDLRSNGGSVKSYLGRPWQVYSQTVYMDSYIDGFIDPMGWAQWSGDMGLDTLYYGEYSNSGPGSGTDDRVTWPGFHVMDYNDALNFTVSYFITSDEWLESTSFPFDGGI
;
A
#
# COMPACT_ATOMS: atom_id res chain seq x y z
N MET A 1 1.70 -24.67 7.09
CA MET A 1 2.03 -24.80 5.65
C MET A 1 1.31 -25.92 4.91
N ALA A 2 0.88 -27.04 5.54
CA ALA A 2 0.17 -28.13 4.82
C ALA A 2 -1.36 -27.92 4.61
N SER A 3 -2.00 -27.00 5.33
CA SER A 3 -3.46 -26.80 5.26
C SER A 3 -3.95 -25.89 4.12
N PHE A 4 -3.05 -25.16 3.43
CA PHE A 4 -3.43 -24.17 2.41
C PHE A 4 -3.64 -24.78 1.02
N LEU A 5 -2.87 -25.81 0.66
CA LEU A 5 -2.97 -26.48 -0.65
C LEU A 5 -4.32 -27.19 -0.87
N LEU A 6 -4.95 -27.68 0.20
CA LEU A 6 -6.21 -28.44 0.09
C LEU A 6 -7.44 -27.54 -0.14
N ARG A 7 -7.35 -26.23 0.12
CA ARG A 7 -8.47 -25.29 -0.02
C ARG A 7 -8.62 -24.67 -1.41
N CYS A 8 -7.63 -24.86 -2.29
CA CYS A 8 -7.73 -24.39 -3.69
C CYS A 8 -8.53 -25.34 -4.60
N LEU A 9 -8.90 -26.54 -4.13
CA LEU A 9 -9.44 -27.61 -4.99
C LEU A 9 -10.93 -27.96 -4.82
N LEU A 10 -11.68 -27.28 -3.94
CA LEU A 10 -13.06 -27.66 -3.66
C LEU A 10 -14.02 -26.49 -3.83
N LEU A 11 -14.63 -26.40 -5.02
CA LEU A 11 -16.03 -26.01 -5.26
C LEU A 11 -16.37 -26.36 -6.72
N LEU A 12 -16.63 -27.65 -6.97
CA LEU A 12 -17.29 -28.12 -8.18
C LEU A 12 -18.38 -29.13 -7.78
N PHE A 13 -19.57 -28.90 -8.35
CA PHE A 13 -20.78 -29.73 -8.38
C PHE A 13 -21.72 -29.74 -7.16
N ALA A 14 -22.87 -29.08 -7.34
CA ALA A 14 -24.18 -29.65 -7.04
C ALA A 14 -25.17 -29.15 -8.11
N ILE A 15 -25.35 -29.93 -9.19
CA ILE A 15 -26.44 -29.74 -10.16
C ILE A 15 -27.30 -30.99 -10.09
N SER A 16 -28.51 -30.82 -9.59
CA SER A 16 -29.55 -31.85 -9.58
C SER A 16 -30.15 -31.96 -10.99
N PHE A 17 -29.98 -33.10 -11.64
CA PHE A 17 -30.68 -33.42 -12.88
C PHE A 17 -32.14 -33.79 -12.58
N THR A 18 -33.09 -33.03 -13.11
CA THR A 18 -34.45 -33.54 -13.36
C THR A 18 -34.70 -33.49 -14.86
N ALA A 19 -34.86 -34.67 -15.46
CA ALA A 19 -35.21 -34.82 -16.85
C ALA A 19 -36.67 -34.45 -17.07
N THR A 20 -36.93 -33.46 -17.92
CA THR A 20 -38.24 -33.28 -18.55
C THR A 20 -38.08 -33.02 -20.04
N SER A 21 -38.98 -33.66 -20.78
CA SER A 21 -39.04 -33.90 -22.21
C SER A 21 -39.02 -32.67 -23.11
N SER A 22 -38.44 -32.88 -24.28
CA SER A 22 -38.26 -31.99 -25.42
C SER A 22 -39.56 -31.46 -26.03
N SER A 23 -39.61 -30.15 -26.30
CA SER A 23 -40.38 -29.57 -27.39
C SER A 23 -39.51 -28.55 -28.15
N SER A 24 -39.37 -28.79 -29.44
CA SER A 24 -38.57 -28.01 -30.38
C SER A 24 -39.26 -26.69 -30.72
N SER A 25 -38.62 -25.56 -30.36
CA SER A 25 -38.90 -24.25 -30.97
C SER A 25 -37.58 -23.54 -31.27
N SER A 26 -37.19 -23.57 -32.54
CA SER A 26 -35.99 -22.91 -33.07
C SER A 26 -36.39 -21.57 -33.71
N SER A 27 -35.99 -20.44 -33.10
CA SER A 27 -35.70 -19.14 -33.77
C SER A 27 -35.54 -17.89 -32.86
N SER A 28 -35.30 -18.02 -31.54
CA SER A 28 -35.09 -16.85 -30.64
C SER A 28 -33.75 -16.80 -29.89
N SER A 29 -32.86 -17.79 -30.05
CA SER A 29 -31.60 -17.89 -29.28
C SER A 29 -30.38 -17.21 -29.92
N SER A 30 -30.38 -16.95 -31.23
CA SER A 30 -29.23 -16.31 -31.90
C SER A 30 -29.15 -14.81 -31.62
N SER A 31 -30.28 -14.11 -31.57
CA SER A 31 -30.32 -12.66 -31.37
C SER A 31 -29.92 -12.22 -29.95
N SER A 32 -30.26 -13.00 -28.91
CA SER A 32 -29.82 -12.67 -27.54
C SER A 32 -28.32 -12.90 -27.37
N LEU A 33 -27.78 -14.02 -27.89
CA LEU A 33 -26.37 -14.36 -27.80
C LEU A 33 -25.49 -13.30 -28.49
N ASP A 34 -25.89 -12.82 -29.66
CA ASP A 34 -25.18 -11.75 -30.38
C ASP A 34 -25.21 -10.42 -29.61
N THR A 35 -26.30 -10.12 -28.90
CA THR A 35 -26.45 -8.91 -28.06
C THR A 35 -25.61 -8.99 -26.78
N HIS A 36 -25.48 -10.18 -26.19
CA HIS A 36 -24.58 -10.41 -25.05
C HIS A 36 -23.11 -10.28 -25.47
N LEU A 37 -22.75 -10.85 -26.63
CA LEU A 37 -21.39 -10.81 -27.15
C LEU A 37 -20.95 -9.39 -27.51
N SER A 38 -21.84 -8.57 -28.07
CA SER A 38 -21.56 -7.17 -28.39
C SER A 38 -21.34 -6.32 -27.13
N SER A 39 -22.16 -6.54 -26.08
CA SER A 39 -22.02 -5.87 -24.78
C SER A 39 -20.70 -6.22 -24.09
N ILE A 40 -20.31 -7.51 -24.10
CA ILE A 40 -19.02 -7.98 -23.57
C ILE A 40 -17.84 -7.36 -24.33
N ARG A 41 -17.89 -7.33 -25.67
CA ARG A 41 -16.85 -6.70 -26.48
C ARG A 41 -16.72 -5.21 -26.19
N SER A 42 -17.83 -4.51 -25.98
CA SER A 42 -17.82 -3.09 -25.65
C SER A 42 -17.09 -2.84 -24.33
N ILE A 43 -17.37 -3.63 -23.29
CA ILE A 43 -16.74 -3.49 -21.98
C ILE A 43 -15.25 -3.88 -22.03
N CYS A 44 -14.92 -5.01 -22.66
CA CYS A 44 -13.52 -5.43 -22.73
C CYS A 44 -12.64 -4.50 -23.56
N LYS A 45 -13.20 -3.79 -24.54
CA LYS A 45 -12.45 -2.83 -25.35
C LYS A 45 -11.90 -1.66 -24.54
N SER A 46 -12.54 -1.28 -23.42
CA SER A 46 -12.08 -0.21 -22.54
C SER A 46 -11.15 -0.71 -21.43
N THR A 47 -10.79 -2.00 -21.41
CA THR A 47 -9.87 -2.55 -20.40
C THR A 47 -8.42 -2.55 -20.90
N PRO A 48 -7.41 -2.48 -20.02
CA PRO A 48 -5.99 -2.53 -20.40
C PRO A 48 -5.60 -3.81 -21.17
N TYR A 49 -6.27 -4.93 -20.90
CA TYR A 49 -6.02 -6.21 -21.57
C TYR A 49 -7.30 -6.80 -22.20
N PRO A 50 -7.76 -6.28 -23.36
CA PRO A 50 -9.03 -6.67 -23.97
C PRO A 50 -9.16 -8.17 -24.25
N ASP A 51 -8.09 -8.81 -24.74
CA ASP A 51 -8.11 -10.25 -25.06
C ASP A 51 -8.25 -11.11 -23.80
N ALA A 52 -7.56 -10.75 -22.72
CA ALA A 52 -7.67 -11.43 -21.43
C ALA A 52 -9.08 -11.25 -20.83
N CYS A 53 -9.68 -10.07 -20.98
CA CYS A 53 -11.07 -9.80 -20.58
C CYS A 53 -12.04 -10.68 -21.38
N LEU A 54 -11.93 -10.70 -22.71
CA LEU A 54 -12.79 -11.51 -23.58
C LEU A 54 -12.68 -12.99 -23.23
N ASN A 55 -11.47 -13.51 -23.02
CA ASN A 55 -11.24 -14.89 -22.63
C ASN A 55 -11.89 -15.25 -21.29
N SER A 56 -11.89 -14.33 -20.32
CA SER A 56 -12.53 -14.53 -19.01
C SER A 56 -14.05 -14.64 -19.10
N LEU A 57 -14.66 -13.94 -20.05
CA LEU A 57 -16.11 -13.82 -20.18
C LEU A 57 -16.72 -14.81 -21.20
N LYS A 58 -15.89 -15.58 -21.93
CA LYS A 58 -16.33 -16.64 -22.87
C LYS A 58 -17.18 -17.74 -22.23
N LEU A 59 -17.03 -18.01 -20.92
CA LEU A 59 -17.88 -18.98 -20.21
C LEU A 59 -19.28 -18.41 -19.90
N SER A 60 -19.39 -17.09 -19.74
CA SER A 60 -20.64 -16.40 -19.42
C SER A 60 -21.63 -16.42 -20.60
N THR A 61 -21.13 -16.53 -21.83
CA THR A 61 -21.97 -16.66 -23.04
C THR A 61 -22.73 -17.98 -23.12
N SER A 62 -22.33 -19.01 -22.36
CA SER A 62 -22.97 -20.33 -22.40
C SER A 62 -24.18 -20.47 -21.46
N ILE A 63 -24.40 -19.54 -20.51
CA ILE A 63 -25.37 -19.72 -19.40
C ILE A 63 -26.55 -18.70 -19.48
N ASN A 64 -26.59 -17.83 -20.49
CA ASN A 64 -27.69 -16.87 -20.70
C ASN A 64 -28.00 -16.02 -19.44
N ILE A 65 -26.95 -15.58 -18.72
CA ILE A 65 -27.07 -14.77 -17.50
C ILE A 65 -27.31 -13.31 -17.91
N ASN A 66 -28.27 -12.65 -17.24
CA ASN A 66 -28.57 -11.23 -17.45
C ASN A 66 -27.28 -10.38 -17.32
N PRO A 67 -26.90 -9.58 -18.32
CA PRO A 67 -25.60 -8.93 -18.35
C PRO A 67 -25.63 -7.72 -17.43
N SER A 68 -25.00 -7.84 -16.25
CA SER A 68 -24.74 -6.70 -15.38
C SER A 68 -23.23 -6.50 -15.26
N VAL A 69 -22.82 -5.24 -15.11
CA VAL A 69 -21.43 -4.87 -14.82
C VAL A 69 -20.89 -5.67 -13.64
N LEU A 70 -21.70 -5.84 -12.59
CA LEU A 70 -21.32 -6.61 -11.41
C LEU A 70 -21.00 -8.08 -11.76
N ASN A 71 -21.79 -8.71 -12.65
CA ASN A 71 -21.52 -10.08 -13.10
C ASN A 71 -20.19 -10.17 -13.87
N TYR A 72 -19.88 -9.19 -14.72
CA TYR A 72 -18.61 -9.16 -15.45
C TYR A 72 -17.40 -8.92 -14.54
N LEU A 73 -17.54 -8.03 -13.57
CA LEU A 73 -16.54 -7.80 -12.54
C LEU A 73 -16.29 -9.08 -11.73
N LEU A 74 -17.34 -9.72 -11.23
CA LEU A 74 -17.23 -10.97 -10.45
C LEU A 74 -16.58 -12.10 -11.24
N GLN A 75 -16.91 -12.23 -12.53
CA GLN A 75 -16.30 -13.24 -13.40
C GLN A 75 -14.81 -12.97 -13.63
N THR A 76 -14.43 -11.73 -13.91
CA THR A 76 -13.02 -11.34 -14.09
C THR A 76 -12.24 -11.53 -12.80
N LEU A 77 -12.81 -11.17 -11.64
CA LEU A 77 -12.22 -11.41 -10.31
C LEU A 77 -12.03 -12.90 -10.04
N GLN A 78 -12.99 -13.74 -10.45
CA GLN A 78 -12.89 -15.19 -10.29
C GLN A 78 -11.76 -15.78 -11.15
N THR A 79 -11.60 -15.30 -12.39
CA THR A 79 -10.47 -15.69 -13.24
C THR A 79 -9.14 -15.22 -12.63
N ALA A 80 -9.07 -13.97 -12.17
CA ALA A 80 -7.89 -13.43 -11.49
C ALA A 80 -7.50 -14.29 -10.27
N PHE A 81 -8.47 -14.67 -9.44
CA PHE A 81 -8.25 -15.55 -8.30
C PHE A 81 -7.71 -16.93 -8.70
N PHE A 82 -8.23 -17.50 -9.78
CA PHE A 82 -7.79 -18.80 -10.28
C PHE A 82 -6.35 -18.76 -10.82
N GLU A 83 -6.01 -17.75 -11.63
CA GLU A 83 -4.64 -17.57 -12.13
C GLU A 83 -3.66 -17.25 -10.98
N ALA A 84 -4.07 -16.45 -10.00
CA ALA A 84 -3.28 -16.19 -8.79
C ALA A 84 -3.01 -17.48 -7.97
N CYS A 85 -3.98 -18.39 -7.88
CA CYS A 85 -3.79 -19.69 -7.25
C CYS A 85 -2.80 -20.57 -8.03
N LYS A 86 -2.89 -20.60 -9.37
CA LYS A 86 -1.91 -21.32 -10.22
C LYS A 86 -0.50 -20.77 -10.02
N LEU A 87 -0.35 -19.45 -10.03
CA LEU A 87 0.94 -18.80 -9.80
C LEU A 87 1.50 -19.13 -8.42
N SER A 88 0.65 -19.21 -7.39
CA SER A 88 1.07 -19.62 -6.04
C SER A 88 1.66 -21.04 -6.02
N ASN A 89 1.06 -21.97 -6.78
CA ASN A 89 1.59 -23.33 -6.94
C ASN A 89 2.93 -23.32 -7.70
N LEU A 90 3.04 -22.51 -8.75
CA LEU A 90 4.28 -22.35 -9.52
C LEU A 90 5.42 -21.82 -8.66
N LEU A 91 5.14 -20.76 -7.89
CA LEU A 91 6.10 -20.18 -6.95
C LEU A 91 6.52 -21.21 -5.89
N SER A 92 5.61 -22.08 -5.45
CA SER A 92 5.90 -23.12 -4.45
C SER A 92 6.64 -24.35 -5.00
N ASP A 93 6.75 -24.50 -6.33
CA ASP A 93 7.45 -25.62 -6.98
C ASP A 93 8.95 -25.62 -6.61
N THR A 94 9.51 -26.79 -6.29
CA THR A 94 10.93 -26.93 -5.97
C THR A 94 11.84 -26.50 -7.11
N ARG A 95 11.37 -26.48 -8.36
CA ARG A 95 12.11 -25.90 -9.50
C ARG A 95 12.36 -24.40 -9.35
N THR A 96 11.57 -23.66 -8.58
CA THR A 96 11.86 -22.26 -8.25
C THR A 96 13.07 -22.10 -7.33
N SER A 97 13.50 -23.17 -6.64
CA SER A 97 14.74 -23.19 -5.88
C SER A 97 16.00 -23.29 -6.75
N SER A 98 15.85 -23.48 -8.07
CA SER A 98 16.95 -23.38 -9.05
C SER A 98 17.33 -21.94 -9.42
N ILE A 99 16.58 -20.94 -8.92
CA ILE A 99 16.99 -19.54 -8.94
C ILE A 99 18.15 -19.41 -7.92
N PHE A 100 19.32 -18.95 -8.37
CA PHE A 100 20.58 -18.96 -7.60
C PHE A 100 20.45 -18.37 -6.19
N GLN A 101 21.26 -18.93 -5.26
CA GLN A 101 21.28 -18.68 -3.81
C GLN A 101 21.33 -17.19 -3.38
N LYS A 102 21.82 -16.28 -4.24
CA LYS A 102 21.83 -14.82 -4.01
C LYS A 102 20.44 -14.14 -4.07
N GLN A 103 19.41 -14.82 -4.58
CA GLN A 103 18.06 -14.26 -4.80
C GLN A 103 16.96 -15.01 -4.02
N LYS A 104 17.35 -15.80 -3.02
CA LYS A 104 16.42 -16.53 -2.15
C LYS A 104 15.37 -15.59 -1.53
N TRP A 105 15.78 -14.37 -1.17
CA TRP A 105 14.90 -13.36 -0.60
C TRP A 105 13.87 -12.83 -1.60
N SER A 106 14.26 -12.51 -2.83
CA SER A 106 13.31 -12.07 -3.87
C SER A 106 12.20 -13.08 -4.14
N VAL A 107 12.56 -14.37 -4.27
CA VAL A 107 11.56 -15.44 -4.48
C VAL A 107 10.68 -15.63 -3.24
N GLN A 108 11.24 -15.43 -2.04
CA GLN A 108 10.50 -15.50 -0.80
C GLN A 108 9.49 -14.35 -0.69
N ASP A 109 9.89 -13.12 -1.03
CA ASP A 109 9.01 -11.95 -1.07
C ASP A 109 7.88 -12.17 -2.08
N CYS A 110 8.21 -12.60 -3.31
CA CYS A 110 7.21 -12.98 -4.31
C CYS A 110 6.20 -14.01 -3.79
N LYS A 111 6.65 -15.04 -3.06
CA LYS A 111 5.77 -16.06 -2.48
C LYS A 111 4.82 -15.46 -1.45
N GLU A 112 5.34 -14.64 -0.55
CA GLU A 112 4.58 -13.99 0.50
C GLU A 112 3.54 -13.02 -0.09
N LEU A 113 3.99 -12.11 -0.94
CA LEU A 113 3.16 -11.14 -1.65
C LEU A 113 2.07 -11.83 -2.48
N GLN A 114 2.38 -12.94 -3.13
CA GLN A 114 1.39 -13.71 -3.89
C GLN A 114 0.32 -14.34 -2.97
N GLN A 115 0.72 -14.89 -1.82
CA GLN A 115 -0.24 -15.46 -0.86
C GLN A 115 -1.17 -14.39 -0.29
N ILE A 116 -0.62 -13.20 -0.05
CA ILE A 116 -1.35 -12.01 0.34
C ILE A 116 -2.34 -11.60 -0.76
N THR A 117 -1.91 -11.54 -2.03
CA THR A 117 -2.78 -11.24 -3.19
C THR A 117 -3.96 -12.21 -3.30
N VAL A 118 -3.76 -13.51 -3.11
CA VAL A 118 -4.85 -14.50 -3.14
C VAL A 118 -5.92 -14.18 -2.09
N THR A 119 -5.50 -13.70 -0.91
CA THR A 119 -6.41 -13.25 0.15
C THR A 119 -7.19 -12.01 -0.28
N TYR A 120 -6.51 -11.03 -0.88
CA TYR A 120 -7.13 -9.80 -1.39
C TYR A 120 -8.16 -10.07 -2.48
N LEU A 121 -7.86 -10.91 -3.48
CA LEU A 121 -8.81 -11.27 -4.53
C LEU A 121 -10.07 -11.95 -3.97
N LYS A 122 -9.90 -12.79 -2.93
CA LYS A 122 -11.03 -13.37 -2.22
C LYS A 122 -11.87 -12.31 -1.51
N LYS A 123 -11.23 -11.35 -0.82
CA LYS A 123 -11.91 -10.21 -0.19
C LYS A 123 -12.62 -9.35 -1.25
N SER A 124 -12.00 -9.07 -2.40
CA SER A 124 -12.57 -8.31 -3.53
C SER A 124 -13.87 -8.93 -4.04
N MET A 125 -13.94 -10.26 -4.20
CA MET A 125 -15.19 -10.93 -4.60
C MET A 125 -16.32 -10.71 -3.58
N SER A 126 -16.01 -10.81 -2.28
CA SER A 126 -17.00 -10.56 -1.23
C SER A 126 -17.40 -9.07 -1.13
N GLY A 127 -16.44 -8.17 -1.27
CA GLY A 127 -16.65 -6.72 -1.27
C GLY A 127 -17.48 -6.26 -2.45
N ALA A 128 -17.24 -6.79 -3.65
CA ALA A 128 -18.02 -6.48 -4.85
C ALA A 128 -19.49 -6.88 -4.68
N ARG A 129 -19.77 -8.07 -4.13
CA ARG A 129 -21.15 -8.50 -3.81
C ARG A 129 -21.81 -7.63 -2.74
N ALA A 130 -21.02 -7.12 -1.80
CA ALA A 130 -21.48 -6.23 -0.72
C ALA A 130 -21.49 -4.74 -1.11
N ASN A 131 -21.17 -4.41 -2.38
CA ASN A 131 -21.07 -3.04 -2.88
C ASN A 131 -20.07 -2.15 -2.10
N LYS A 132 -18.98 -2.75 -1.60
CA LYS A 132 -17.87 -2.07 -0.90
C LYS A 132 -16.76 -1.69 -1.88
N ILE A 133 -17.07 -0.81 -2.82
CA ILE A 133 -16.24 -0.60 -4.01
C ILE A 133 -14.88 0.04 -3.69
N SER A 134 -14.82 0.95 -2.71
CA SER A 134 -13.56 1.53 -2.23
C SER A 134 -12.60 0.44 -1.73
N ASP A 135 -13.08 -0.48 -0.89
CA ASP A 135 -12.29 -1.61 -0.40
C ASP A 135 -11.83 -2.52 -1.55
N VAL A 136 -12.71 -2.80 -2.53
CA VAL A 136 -12.37 -3.62 -3.70
C VAL A 136 -11.25 -2.96 -4.51
N ASN A 137 -11.29 -1.64 -4.72
CA ASN A 137 -10.22 -0.90 -5.40
C ASN A 137 -8.91 -1.05 -4.62
N ALA A 138 -8.92 -0.76 -3.31
CA ALA A 138 -7.74 -0.87 -2.45
C ALA A 138 -7.10 -2.27 -2.50
N TYR A 139 -7.90 -3.34 -2.46
CA TYR A 139 -7.41 -4.73 -2.59
C TYR A 139 -6.78 -5.02 -3.96
N LEU A 140 -7.35 -4.50 -5.05
CA LEU A 140 -6.83 -4.73 -6.41
C LEU A 140 -5.57 -3.91 -6.69
N SER A 141 -5.52 -2.65 -6.27
CA SER A 141 -4.33 -1.80 -6.35
C SER A 141 -3.17 -2.38 -5.52
N ALA A 142 -3.46 -2.89 -4.31
CA ALA A 142 -2.45 -3.60 -3.51
C ALA A 142 -1.96 -4.90 -4.18
N ALA A 143 -2.84 -5.63 -4.87
CA ALA A 143 -2.43 -6.81 -5.63
C ALA A 143 -1.50 -6.44 -6.79
N LEU A 144 -1.80 -5.38 -7.55
CA LEU A 144 -0.92 -4.89 -8.61
C LEU A 144 0.44 -4.40 -8.07
N THR A 145 0.43 -3.76 -6.90
CA THR A 145 1.66 -3.37 -6.20
C THR A 145 2.50 -4.60 -5.82
N ASN A 146 1.87 -5.63 -5.23
CA ASN A 146 2.54 -6.90 -4.90
C ASN A 146 3.19 -7.55 -6.15
N LYS A 147 2.52 -7.47 -7.31
CA LYS A 147 3.08 -7.90 -8.60
C LYS A 147 4.33 -7.11 -8.96
N ASN A 148 4.29 -5.79 -8.89
CA ASN A 148 5.43 -4.92 -9.24
C ASN A 148 6.64 -5.21 -8.35
N THR A 149 6.47 -5.25 -7.03
CA THR A 149 7.57 -5.58 -6.10
C THR A 149 8.16 -6.97 -6.36
N CYS A 150 7.32 -7.96 -6.70
CA CYS A 150 7.80 -9.28 -7.09
C CYS A 150 8.61 -9.23 -8.40
N LEU A 151 8.14 -8.52 -9.43
CA LEU A 151 8.85 -8.39 -10.71
C LEU A 151 10.20 -7.69 -10.55
N GLU A 152 10.25 -6.59 -9.79
CA GLU A 152 11.49 -5.86 -9.45
C GLU A 152 12.50 -6.76 -8.74
N GLY A 153 12.04 -7.51 -7.73
CA GLY A 153 12.88 -8.50 -7.04
C GLY A 153 13.44 -9.57 -7.99
N LEU A 154 12.72 -9.90 -9.07
CA LEU A 154 13.12 -10.85 -10.10
C LEU A 154 13.95 -10.22 -11.23
N GLU A 155 14.07 -8.90 -11.35
CA GLU A 155 14.85 -8.26 -12.43
C GLU A 155 16.32 -8.67 -12.39
N SER A 156 16.92 -8.65 -11.19
CA SER A 156 18.29 -9.12 -10.97
C SER A 156 18.43 -10.65 -10.99
N ALA A 157 17.31 -11.39 -11.02
CA ALA A 157 17.33 -12.85 -11.00
C ALA A 157 17.92 -13.47 -12.27
N SER A 158 18.50 -14.67 -12.14
CA SER A 158 19.05 -15.43 -13.27
C SER A 158 18.66 -16.91 -13.17
N GLY A 159 18.52 -17.59 -14.32
CA GLY A 159 18.16 -19.01 -14.40
C GLY A 159 17.18 -19.29 -15.56
N GLU A 160 17.20 -20.54 -16.06
CA GLU A 160 16.38 -20.97 -17.21
C GLU A 160 14.87 -20.81 -16.98
N PHE A 161 14.44 -20.85 -15.71
CA PHE A 161 13.03 -20.75 -15.35
C PHE A 161 12.51 -19.31 -15.22
N LYS A 162 13.40 -18.30 -15.18
CA LYS A 162 13.01 -16.89 -14.99
C LYS A 162 11.99 -16.41 -16.04
N PRO A 163 12.19 -16.62 -17.36
CA PRO A 163 11.25 -16.12 -18.36
C PRO A 163 9.85 -16.72 -18.18
N THR A 164 9.76 -18.02 -17.88
CA THR A 164 8.49 -18.70 -17.62
C THR A 164 7.80 -18.13 -16.38
N LEU A 165 8.55 -17.89 -15.30
CA LEU A 165 8.01 -17.31 -14.07
C LEU A 165 7.51 -15.88 -14.29
N VAL A 166 8.32 -15.02 -14.90
CA VAL A 166 7.97 -13.61 -15.19
C VAL A 166 6.73 -13.54 -16.08
N ASN A 167 6.67 -14.32 -17.15
CA ASN A 167 5.49 -14.37 -18.02
C ASN A 167 4.24 -14.85 -17.25
N SER A 168 4.39 -15.84 -16.37
CA SER A 168 3.28 -16.33 -15.54
C SER A 168 2.78 -15.28 -14.55
N VAL A 169 3.69 -14.49 -13.96
CA VAL A 169 3.33 -13.34 -13.11
C VAL A 169 2.57 -12.31 -13.93
N ILE A 170 3.11 -11.85 -15.06
CA ILE A 170 2.48 -10.84 -15.91
C ILE A 170 1.07 -11.29 -16.33
N SER A 171 0.94 -12.51 -16.88
CA SER A 171 -0.35 -13.05 -17.33
C SER A 171 -1.38 -13.17 -16.20
N ALA A 172 -0.97 -13.62 -15.01
CA ALA A 172 -1.90 -13.77 -13.88
C ALA A 172 -2.53 -12.45 -13.44
N TYR A 173 -1.78 -11.34 -13.54
CA TYR A 173 -2.24 -10.03 -13.08
C TYR A 173 -2.95 -9.20 -14.15
N GLN A 174 -2.97 -9.61 -15.42
CA GLN A 174 -3.79 -8.98 -16.46
C GLN A 174 -5.29 -8.93 -16.06
N HIS A 175 -5.77 -10.00 -15.44
CA HIS A 175 -7.15 -10.06 -14.96
C HIS A 175 -7.41 -9.15 -13.76
N VAL A 176 -6.39 -8.88 -12.92
CA VAL A 176 -6.50 -7.94 -11.80
C VAL A 176 -6.66 -6.52 -12.32
N SER A 177 -5.82 -6.11 -13.28
CA SER A 177 -5.91 -4.79 -13.93
C SER A 177 -7.23 -4.61 -14.68
N ASN A 178 -7.69 -5.62 -15.44
CA ASN A 178 -9.01 -5.58 -16.06
C ASN A 178 -10.15 -5.47 -15.04
N SER A 179 -10.08 -6.18 -13.92
CA SER A 179 -11.07 -6.04 -12.83
C SER A 179 -11.07 -4.64 -12.25
N LEU A 180 -9.92 -4.01 -12.06
CA LEU A 180 -9.78 -2.65 -11.55
C LEU A 180 -10.36 -1.62 -12.53
N SER A 181 -10.04 -1.75 -13.82
CA SER A 181 -10.60 -0.91 -14.88
C SER A 181 -12.13 -1.01 -14.95
N ILE A 182 -12.70 -2.24 -14.96
CA ILE A 182 -14.17 -2.44 -14.97
C ILE A 182 -14.83 -1.80 -13.74
N LEU A 183 -14.19 -1.88 -12.57
CA LEU A 183 -14.66 -1.27 -11.33
C LEU A 183 -14.77 0.26 -11.46
N ALA A 184 -13.76 0.89 -12.08
CA ALA A 184 -13.67 2.33 -12.27
C ALA A 184 -14.63 2.86 -13.35
N THR A 185 -14.60 2.28 -14.56
CA THR A 185 -15.34 2.80 -15.73
C THR A 185 -16.86 2.66 -15.59
N CYS A 186 -17.35 1.69 -14.83
CA CYS A 186 -18.79 1.45 -14.71
C CYS A 186 -19.46 2.19 -13.53
N GLY A 187 -18.81 3.24 -13.00
CA GLY A 187 -19.43 4.15 -12.03
C GLY A 187 -19.73 3.52 -10.67
N LEU A 188 -19.18 2.34 -10.38
CA LEU A 188 -19.27 1.72 -9.06
C LEU A 188 -18.39 2.46 -8.03
N GLY A 189 -17.38 3.21 -8.48
CA GLY A 189 -16.38 3.90 -7.64
C GLY A 189 -16.48 5.43 -7.56
N GLY A 190 -17.59 6.06 -7.97
CA GLY A 190 -17.75 7.52 -7.84
C GLY A 190 -17.70 7.98 -6.37
N PRO A 191 -17.25 9.22 -6.08
CA PRO A 191 -17.16 9.75 -4.72
C PRO A 191 -18.55 9.72 -4.08
N GLN A 192 -18.77 8.78 -3.16
CA GLN A 192 -20.00 8.75 -2.40
C GLN A 192 -19.88 9.80 -1.30
N ASN A 193 -20.50 10.96 -1.51
CA ASN A 193 -20.80 11.92 -0.45
C ASN A 193 -21.73 11.27 0.59
N ARG A 194 -21.16 10.47 1.49
CA ARG A 194 -21.85 9.98 2.67
C ARG A 194 -21.31 10.72 3.88
N ARG A 195 -21.88 11.91 4.12
CA ARG A 195 -21.87 12.48 5.47
C ARG A 195 -22.62 11.52 6.38
N ARG A 196 -21.90 10.63 7.08
CA ARG A 196 -22.47 9.86 8.18
C ARG A 196 -22.30 10.66 9.47
N ILE A 197 -23.33 10.57 10.31
CA ILE A 197 -23.39 11.25 11.60
C ILE A 197 -22.47 10.51 12.58
N LEU A 198 -21.58 11.31 13.17
CA LEU A 198 -20.61 11.05 14.24
C LEU A 198 -21.04 10.01 15.28
N GLY A 199 -20.19 9.01 15.47
CA GLY A 199 -20.27 8.07 16.57
C GLY A 199 -19.12 7.06 16.53
N PHE A 200 -18.42 6.88 17.66
CA PHE A 200 -17.37 5.86 17.75
C PHE A 200 -17.93 4.47 17.41
N PRO A 201 -17.20 3.65 16.61
CA PRO A 201 -17.64 2.30 16.33
C PRO A 201 -17.79 1.47 17.61
N SER A 202 -18.79 0.59 17.64
CA SER A 202 -19.11 -0.23 18.82
C SER A 202 -18.00 -1.21 19.22
N TRP A 203 -17.05 -1.48 18.33
CA TRP A 203 -15.90 -2.36 18.57
C TRP A 203 -14.69 -1.64 19.18
N VAL A 204 -14.69 -0.31 19.26
CA VAL A 204 -13.67 0.44 20.01
C VAL A 204 -14.21 0.72 21.40
N SER A 205 -13.65 0.03 22.40
CA SER A 205 -14.11 0.21 23.77
C SER A 205 -13.76 1.62 24.28
N ARG A 206 -14.56 2.14 25.24
CA ARG A 206 -14.25 3.44 25.88
C ARG A 206 -12.85 3.45 26.51
N ARG A 207 -12.39 2.28 26.97
CA ARG A 207 -11.05 2.08 27.55
C ARG A 207 -9.95 2.28 26.50
N ASP A 208 -10.08 1.65 25.34
CA ASP A 208 -9.09 1.76 24.26
C ASP A 208 -8.97 3.21 23.77
N ARG A 209 -10.10 3.93 23.73
CA ARG A 209 -10.09 5.37 23.41
C ARG A 209 -9.27 6.18 24.41
N GLN A 210 -9.45 5.95 25.72
CA GLN A 210 -8.70 6.65 26.75
C GLN A 210 -7.19 6.38 26.67
N ILE A 211 -6.81 5.14 26.34
CA ILE A 211 -5.40 4.75 26.15
C ILE A 211 -4.82 5.48 24.92
N LEU A 212 -5.52 5.44 23.79
CA LEU A 212 -5.06 6.06 22.54
C LEU A 212 -5.08 7.59 22.56
N GLN A 213 -5.88 8.22 23.42
CA GLN A 213 -5.94 9.67 23.61
C GLN A 213 -4.89 10.20 24.60
N GLY A 214 -4.23 9.34 25.39
CA GLY A 214 -3.20 9.75 26.35
C GLY A 214 -3.72 10.56 27.53
N SER A 215 -4.94 10.27 28.01
CA SER A 215 -5.46 10.92 29.24
C SER A 215 -4.70 10.43 30.48
N ASP A 216 -4.37 11.33 31.43
CA ASP A 216 -3.68 11.09 32.73
C ASP A 216 -4.38 10.09 33.69
N ALA A 217 -5.33 9.28 33.21
CA ALA A 217 -5.93 8.21 33.99
C ALA A 217 -4.90 7.09 34.18
N GLU A 218 -4.51 6.86 35.43
CA GLU A 218 -3.68 5.75 35.89
C GLU A 218 -4.25 4.41 35.36
N TYR A 219 -3.65 3.87 34.31
CA TYR A 219 -4.06 2.61 33.70
C TYR A 219 -3.62 1.45 34.61
N ASP A 220 -4.43 0.40 34.72
CA ASP A 220 -3.99 -0.86 35.34
C ASP A 220 -2.97 -1.55 34.42
N PRO A 221 -1.66 -1.56 34.76
CA PRO A 221 -0.64 -2.17 33.93
C PRO A 221 -0.79 -3.70 33.85
N ALA A 222 -1.55 -4.32 34.76
CA ALA A 222 -1.81 -5.77 34.74
C ALA A 222 -2.71 -6.21 33.57
N SER A 223 -3.32 -5.25 32.86
CA SER A 223 -4.28 -5.50 31.78
C SER A 223 -3.73 -5.34 30.36
N LEU A 224 -2.52 -4.82 30.22
CA LEU A 224 -1.87 -4.55 28.93
C LEU A 224 -0.76 -5.55 28.67
N ILE A 225 -0.58 -5.95 27.41
CA ILE A 225 0.61 -6.71 27.00
C ILE A 225 1.79 -5.73 27.07
N THR A 226 2.66 -5.89 28.06
CA THR A 226 3.80 -5.00 28.29
C THR A 226 5.09 -5.64 27.81
N VAL A 227 5.85 -4.90 27.00
CA VAL A 227 7.21 -5.25 26.58
C VAL A 227 8.18 -4.37 27.34
N ALA A 228 9.16 -4.98 28.00
CA ALA A 228 10.22 -4.26 28.70
C ALA A 228 11.54 -5.03 28.59
N GLY A 229 12.55 -4.42 27.95
CA GLY A 229 13.86 -5.05 27.75
C GLY A 229 14.61 -5.39 29.04
N ASP A 230 14.24 -4.77 30.17
CA ASP A 230 14.80 -5.05 31.50
C ASP A 230 14.14 -6.25 32.22
N GLY A 231 13.15 -6.89 31.60
CA GLY A 231 12.41 -8.03 32.15
C GLY A 231 11.29 -7.65 33.11
N SER A 232 10.96 -6.35 33.27
CA SER A 232 9.86 -5.90 34.14
C SER A 232 8.46 -6.02 33.53
N GLY A 233 8.37 -6.38 32.24
CA GLY A 233 7.13 -6.55 31.48
C GLY A 233 6.71 -8.03 31.34
N ASN A 234 5.68 -8.29 30.52
CA ASN A 234 5.27 -9.65 30.17
C ASN A 234 6.24 -10.31 29.18
N PHE A 235 6.84 -9.51 28.30
CA PHE A 235 7.80 -9.95 27.28
C PHE A 235 9.04 -9.04 27.30
N THR A 236 10.17 -9.58 26.86
CA THR A 236 11.41 -8.80 26.68
C THR A 236 11.58 -8.26 25.27
N THR A 237 10.88 -8.85 24.29
CA THR A 237 10.92 -8.43 22.89
C THR A 237 9.52 -8.13 22.35
N ILE A 238 9.45 -7.28 21.34
CA ILE A 238 8.21 -6.90 20.67
C ILE A 238 7.71 -8.08 19.82
N SER A 239 8.63 -8.79 19.15
CA SER A 239 8.30 -9.97 18.36
C SER A 239 7.58 -11.07 19.15
N GLU A 240 7.98 -11.32 20.41
CA GLU A 240 7.28 -12.27 21.29
C GLU A 240 5.86 -11.81 21.64
N ALA A 241 5.68 -10.52 21.95
CA ALA A 241 4.37 -9.96 22.25
C ALA A 241 3.42 -10.03 21.04
N ILE A 242 3.94 -9.73 19.84
CA ILE A 242 3.22 -9.93 18.58
C ILE A 242 2.88 -11.41 18.38
N GLY A 243 3.81 -12.31 18.65
CA GLY A 243 3.61 -13.76 18.58
C GLY A 243 2.46 -14.23 19.50
N PHE A 244 2.38 -13.68 20.71
CA PHE A 244 1.36 -13.96 21.71
C PHE A 244 -0.04 -13.40 21.35
N ALA A 245 -0.12 -12.24 20.70
CA ALA A 245 -1.39 -11.60 20.35
C ALA A 245 -2.35 -12.54 19.59
N PRO A 246 -3.67 -12.47 19.79
CA PRO A 246 -4.61 -13.32 19.07
C PRO A 246 -4.59 -13.05 17.56
N ASN A 247 -4.77 -14.11 16.77
CA ASN A 247 -4.87 -14.01 15.31
C ASN A 247 -6.29 -13.57 14.91
N ASN A 248 -6.39 -12.70 13.90
CA ASN A 248 -7.63 -12.17 13.34
C ASN A 248 -8.56 -11.54 14.41
N SER A 249 -7.96 -10.85 15.38
CA SER A 249 -8.71 -10.14 16.42
C SER A 249 -9.60 -9.07 15.80
N LEU A 250 -10.88 -9.05 16.19
CA LEU A 250 -11.80 -7.95 15.89
C LEU A 250 -11.58 -6.75 16.84
N ASP A 251 -11.05 -7.03 18.03
CA ASP A 251 -10.75 -6.03 19.05
C ASP A 251 -9.30 -5.54 18.94
N ARG A 252 -9.04 -4.33 19.46
CA ARG A 252 -7.70 -3.76 19.54
C ARG A 252 -6.83 -4.58 20.51
N VAL A 253 -5.62 -4.93 20.06
CA VAL A 253 -4.61 -5.58 20.91
C VAL A 253 -3.49 -4.59 21.17
N ILE A 254 -3.51 -3.97 22.35
CA ILE A 254 -2.54 -2.94 22.73
C ILE A 254 -1.31 -3.59 23.34
N ILE A 255 -0.17 -3.37 22.70
CA ILE A 255 1.16 -3.75 23.17
C ILE A 255 1.87 -2.46 23.60
N PHE A 256 2.05 -2.33 24.92
CA PHE A 256 2.75 -1.21 25.52
C PHE A 256 4.25 -1.51 25.57
N VAL A 257 5.07 -0.69 24.91
CA VAL A 257 6.51 -0.87 24.79
C VAL A 257 7.19 0.16 25.68
N ARG A 258 7.83 -0.31 26.74
CA ARG A 258 8.59 0.57 27.66
C ARG A 258 9.80 1.17 26.97
N LYS A 259 10.29 2.29 27.50
CA LYS A 259 11.53 2.93 27.10
C LYS A 259 12.67 1.92 27.00
N GLY A 260 13.48 2.06 25.98
CA GLY A 260 14.57 1.13 25.68
C GLY A 260 14.93 1.13 24.20
N PHE A 261 16.05 0.48 23.92
CA PHE A 261 16.50 0.18 22.57
C PHE A 261 16.23 -1.30 22.29
N TYR A 262 15.36 -1.57 21.32
CA TYR A 262 14.95 -2.90 20.91
C TYR A 262 15.62 -3.21 19.57
N GLU A 263 16.72 -3.96 19.61
CA GLU A 263 17.45 -4.39 18.41
C GLU A 263 16.81 -5.66 17.83
N GLU A 264 15.75 -5.46 17.05
CA GLU A 264 15.00 -6.54 16.40
C GLU A 264 14.37 -6.08 15.08
N ASN A 265 14.18 -7.03 14.15
CA ASN A 265 13.33 -6.83 12.97
C ASN A 265 11.94 -7.42 13.27
N VAL A 266 10.94 -6.55 13.41
CA VAL A 266 9.56 -6.93 13.78
C VAL A 266 8.70 -7.08 12.53
N GLU A 267 7.98 -8.18 12.41
CA GLU A 267 6.94 -8.35 11.37
C GLU A 267 5.57 -8.51 12.03
N ILE A 268 4.60 -7.72 11.58
CA ILE A 268 3.19 -7.83 11.94
C ILE A 268 2.49 -8.50 10.75
N PRO A 269 2.37 -9.84 10.75
CA PRO A 269 1.86 -10.57 9.59
C PRO A 269 0.36 -10.29 9.36
N ILE A 270 -0.13 -10.59 8.15
CA ILE A 270 -1.52 -10.32 7.72
C ILE A 270 -2.61 -10.84 8.67
N TYR A 271 -2.34 -11.93 9.40
CA TYR A 271 -3.28 -12.52 10.35
C TYR A 271 -3.23 -11.91 11.76
N LYS A 272 -2.39 -10.90 12.01
CA LYS A 272 -2.31 -10.15 13.28
C LYS A 272 -2.99 -8.79 13.09
N THR A 273 -4.31 -8.80 13.01
CA THR A 273 -5.13 -7.60 12.79
C THR A 273 -5.28 -6.78 14.07
N ASN A 274 -5.52 -5.48 13.92
CA ASN A 274 -5.86 -4.54 15.00
C ASN A 274 -4.83 -4.42 16.13
N VAL A 275 -3.56 -4.72 15.86
CA VAL A 275 -2.45 -4.51 16.79
C VAL A 275 -2.15 -3.01 16.95
N VAL A 276 -1.89 -2.58 18.19
CA VAL A 276 -1.42 -1.24 18.51
C VAL A 276 -0.06 -1.35 19.20
N LEU A 277 0.97 -0.68 18.66
CA LEU A 277 2.22 -0.45 19.38
C LEU A 277 2.18 0.94 20.03
N LEU A 278 2.24 0.98 21.36
CA LEU A 278 2.23 2.22 22.13
C LEU A 278 3.52 2.34 22.94
N GLY A 279 4.35 3.34 22.64
CA GLY A 279 5.59 3.57 23.37
C GLY A 279 5.42 4.47 24.59
N GLU A 280 6.44 4.55 25.44
CA GLU A 280 6.54 5.53 26.54
C GLU A 280 6.92 6.94 26.06
N GLY A 281 7.16 7.12 24.76
CA GLY A 281 7.62 8.36 24.16
C GLY A 281 8.58 8.08 23.01
N ARG A 282 8.41 8.81 21.89
CA ARG A 282 9.21 8.59 20.68
C ARG A 282 10.72 8.79 20.93
N ASP A 283 11.09 9.65 21.87
CA ASP A 283 12.50 9.95 22.18
C ASP A 283 13.17 8.89 23.07
N VAL A 284 12.38 7.98 23.67
CA VAL A 284 12.87 7.01 24.66
C VAL A 284 12.55 5.55 24.32
N THR A 285 11.64 5.30 23.37
CA THR A 285 11.24 3.97 22.91
C THR A 285 11.65 3.77 21.46
N VAL A 286 12.68 2.96 21.21
CA VAL A 286 13.32 2.87 19.89
C VAL A 286 13.41 1.42 19.42
N ILE A 287 12.85 1.13 18.25
CA ILE A 287 13.02 -0.14 17.52
C ILE A 287 14.08 0.06 16.44
N ARG A 288 15.12 -0.76 16.44
CA ARG A 288 16.29 -0.58 15.58
C ARG A 288 16.65 -1.84 14.81
N GLY A 289 16.87 -1.68 13.50
CA GLY A 289 17.42 -2.68 12.61
C GLY A 289 18.54 -2.11 11.75
N ASN A 290 19.16 -2.96 10.93
CA ASN A 290 20.26 -2.59 10.05
C ASN A 290 20.32 -3.42 8.74
N ARG A 291 19.23 -4.08 8.36
CA ARG A 291 19.16 -4.83 7.10
C ARG A 291 19.17 -3.85 5.93
N SER A 292 19.82 -4.23 4.83
CA SER A 292 20.00 -3.38 3.65
C SER A 292 20.23 -4.20 2.40
N VAL A 293 19.97 -3.59 1.24
CA VAL A 293 20.31 -4.17 -0.06
C VAL A 293 21.81 -4.38 -0.21
N GLY A 294 22.63 -3.45 0.27
CA GLY A 294 24.08 -3.59 0.30
C GLY A 294 24.60 -4.81 1.07
N ASP A 295 23.78 -5.39 1.97
CA ASP A 295 24.07 -6.62 2.71
C ASP A 295 23.33 -7.86 2.18
N GLY A 296 22.70 -7.75 1.00
CA GLY A 296 22.06 -8.87 0.30
C GLY A 296 20.60 -9.13 0.67
N TRP A 297 19.94 -8.21 1.39
CA TRP A 297 18.49 -8.23 1.55
C TRP A 297 17.81 -7.61 0.32
N THR A 298 16.52 -7.87 0.15
CA THR A 298 15.69 -7.06 -0.76
C THR A 298 15.28 -5.76 -0.06
N THR A 299 14.89 -4.74 -0.82
CA THR A 299 14.30 -3.52 -0.24
C THR A 299 13.09 -3.88 0.64
N PHE A 300 12.19 -4.73 0.15
CA PHE A 300 11.02 -5.22 0.89
C PHE A 300 11.39 -5.92 2.22
N GLY A 301 12.38 -6.81 2.17
CA GLY A 301 12.86 -7.59 3.33
C GLY A 301 13.83 -6.85 4.26
N SER A 302 14.25 -5.64 3.90
CA SER A 302 15.16 -4.81 4.69
C SER A 302 14.48 -4.07 5.86
N ALA A 303 13.15 -4.05 5.89
CA ALA A 303 12.38 -3.32 6.89
C ALA A 303 12.76 -3.67 8.33
N THR A 304 12.97 -2.66 9.17
CA THR A 304 13.10 -2.83 10.62
C THR A 304 11.75 -3.23 11.23
N VAL A 305 10.67 -2.56 10.82
CA VAL A 305 9.31 -2.97 11.13
C VAL A 305 8.54 -3.15 9.82
N GLY A 306 8.00 -4.35 9.60
CA GLY A 306 7.11 -4.67 8.48
C GLY A 306 5.68 -4.87 8.96
N VAL A 307 4.72 -4.17 8.35
CA VAL A 307 3.30 -4.19 8.72
C VAL A 307 2.46 -4.72 7.57
N SER A 308 1.94 -5.93 7.75
CA SER A 308 1.00 -6.59 6.84
C SER A 308 -0.39 -6.79 7.47
N GLY A 309 -0.53 -6.61 8.79
CA GLY A 309 -1.77 -6.73 9.54
C GLY A 309 -2.67 -5.49 9.43
N GLU A 310 -3.91 -5.69 8.97
CA GLU A 310 -4.93 -4.65 8.82
C GLU A 310 -5.26 -3.95 10.15
N GLY A 311 -5.47 -2.63 10.09
CA GLY A 311 -5.84 -1.83 11.24
C GLY A 311 -4.68 -1.53 12.19
N PHE A 312 -3.42 -1.75 11.80
CA PHE A 312 -2.29 -1.48 12.69
C PHE A 312 -2.22 0.00 13.11
N LEU A 313 -1.94 0.24 14.40
CA LEU A 313 -1.68 1.58 14.92
C LEU A 313 -0.31 1.63 15.60
N ALA A 314 0.40 2.75 15.47
CA ALA A 314 1.58 3.03 16.29
C ALA A 314 1.55 4.45 16.84
N ARG A 315 1.98 4.60 18.09
CA ARG A 315 2.08 5.89 18.75
C ARG A 315 3.31 5.97 19.65
N ASP A 316 3.96 7.14 19.67
CA ASP A 316 5.02 7.49 20.62
C ASP A 316 6.24 6.53 20.58
N ILE A 317 6.66 6.12 19.37
CA ILE A 317 7.79 5.20 19.12
C ILE A 317 8.70 5.74 18.02
N THR A 318 10.00 5.49 18.13
CA THR A 318 10.96 5.63 17.02
C THR A 318 11.22 4.29 16.35
N ILE A 319 11.18 4.26 15.01
CA ILE A 319 11.59 3.12 14.19
C ILE A 319 12.77 3.57 13.33
N GLU A 320 13.90 2.88 13.45
CA GLU A 320 15.16 3.29 12.81
C GLU A 320 15.84 2.15 12.06
N ASN A 321 16.32 2.43 10.84
CA ASN A 321 17.30 1.60 10.16
C ASN A 321 18.69 2.28 10.18
N THR A 322 19.65 1.59 10.79
CA THR A 322 21.01 2.11 11.05
C THR A 322 22.06 1.65 10.04
N ALA A 323 21.67 1.01 8.93
CA ALA A 323 22.62 0.54 7.92
C ALA A 323 23.52 1.68 7.36
N GLY A 324 22.95 2.88 7.20
CA GLY A 324 23.67 4.08 6.76
C GLY A 324 23.69 4.26 5.24
N ALA A 325 24.01 5.48 4.78
CA ALA A 325 23.93 5.85 3.35
C ALA A 325 24.78 4.99 2.39
N LYS A 326 25.86 4.37 2.89
CA LYS A 326 26.74 3.49 2.09
C LYS A 326 26.12 2.12 1.77
N LYS A 327 25.04 1.77 2.46
CA LYS A 327 24.39 0.45 2.36
C LYS A 327 23.22 0.42 1.39
N GLU A 328 23.05 1.49 0.61
CA GLU A 328 21.98 1.63 -0.39
C GLU A 328 20.61 1.56 0.30
N GLN A 329 19.62 0.90 -0.30
CA GLN A 329 18.25 0.83 0.22
C GLN A 329 18.19 0.11 1.57
N ALA A 330 17.60 0.75 2.58
CA ALA A 330 17.51 0.23 3.93
C ALA A 330 16.27 0.76 4.66
N VAL A 331 15.19 -0.03 4.64
CA VAL A 331 13.87 0.41 5.11
C VAL A 331 13.79 0.42 6.64
N ALA A 332 13.29 1.51 7.21
CA ALA A 332 12.94 1.58 8.63
C ALA A 332 11.54 1.00 8.87
N LEU A 333 10.53 1.53 8.16
CA LEU A 333 9.15 1.08 8.26
C LEU A 333 8.60 0.71 6.87
N ARG A 334 8.04 -0.49 6.74
CA ARG A 334 7.23 -0.92 5.59
C ARG A 334 5.79 -1.13 6.01
N VAL A 335 4.85 -0.60 5.23
CA VAL A 335 3.41 -0.80 5.44
C VAL A 335 2.73 -1.26 4.16
N ASN A 336 2.22 -2.49 4.16
CA ASN A 336 1.36 -3.09 3.13
C ASN A 336 0.07 -3.63 3.75
N ALA A 337 -0.56 -2.79 4.58
CA ALA A 337 -1.78 -3.10 5.30
C ALA A 337 -2.74 -1.91 5.23
N ASP A 338 -4.04 -2.21 5.25
CA ASP A 338 -5.09 -1.21 5.16
C ASP A 338 -5.46 -0.64 6.52
N LEU A 339 -5.97 0.60 6.51
CA LEU A 339 -6.46 1.33 7.68
C LEU A 339 -5.38 1.50 8.77
N VAL A 340 -4.15 1.81 8.34
CA VAL A 340 -3.01 2.01 9.23
C VAL A 340 -2.86 3.49 9.59
N ALA A 341 -2.72 3.78 10.89
CA ALA A 341 -2.41 5.13 11.34
C ALA A 341 -1.21 5.18 12.29
N ILE A 342 -0.33 6.16 12.09
CA ILE A 342 0.92 6.35 12.83
C ILE A 342 0.92 7.77 13.39
N TYR A 343 1.05 7.91 14.72
CA TYR A 343 0.91 9.19 15.41
C TYR A 343 2.07 9.51 16.35
N GLN A 344 2.66 10.70 16.23
CA GLN A 344 3.81 11.11 17.05
C GLN A 344 4.98 10.10 17.04
N CYS A 345 5.22 9.46 15.90
CA CYS A 345 6.36 8.55 15.74
C CYS A 345 7.54 9.25 15.05
N THR A 346 8.73 8.69 15.20
CA THR A 346 9.89 9.06 14.39
C THR A 346 10.27 7.88 13.49
N ILE A 347 10.42 8.11 12.20
CA ILE A 347 10.85 7.11 11.22
C ILE A 347 12.17 7.58 10.64
N ASN A 348 13.26 6.87 10.94
CA ASN A 348 14.61 7.36 10.72
C ASN A 348 15.44 6.40 9.86
N GLY A 349 15.98 6.89 8.75
CA GLY A 349 16.85 6.12 7.86
C GLY A 349 17.69 7.01 6.95
N PHE A 350 18.15 6.44 5.84
CA PHE A 350 18.85 7.17 4.77
C PHE A 350 18.09 6.99 3.46
N GLN A 351 18.54 6.09 2.60
CA GLN A 351 17.83 5.76 1.36
C GLN A 351 16.69 4.78 1.66
N ASP A 352 15.52 5.02 1.05
CA ASP A 352 14.33 4.17 1.16
C ASP A 352 13.82 4.01 2.61
N THR A 353 13.74 5.12 3.37
CA THR A 353 13.43 5.07 4.82
C THR A 353 12.03 4.54 5.12
N LEU A 354 11.00 5.07 4.46
CA LEU A 354 9.60 4.75 4.69
C LEU A 354 8.97 4.18 3.43
N TYR A 355 8.67 2.89 3.46
CA TYR A 355 8.02 2.18 2.38
C TYR A 355 6.50 2.13 2.61
N THR A 356 5.79 3.15 2.13
CA THR A 356 4.33 3.17 2.05
C THR A 356 3.88 2.29 0.88
N HIS A 357 4.04 0.97 1.06
CA HIS A 357 3.94 -0.02 -0.02
C HIS A 357 2.55 -0.02 -0.66
N SER A 358 1.49 -0.28 0.08
CA SER A 358 0.12 -0.36 -0.46
C SER A 358 -0.97 -0.02 0.58
N PHE A 359 -2.22 0.13 0.12
CA PHE A 359 -3.43 0.46 0.91
C PHE A 359 -3.50 1.88 1.49
N ARG A 360 -4.56 2.15 2.26
CA ARG A 360 -4.83 3.44 2.91
C ARG A 360 -4.02 3.58 4.20
N GLN A 361 -3.27 4.67 4.30
CA GLN A 361 -2.38 4.92 5.42
C GLN A 361 -2.45 6.40 5.84
N PHE A 362 -2.27 6.66 7.14
CA PHE A 362 -2.28 8.01 7.70
C PHE A 362 -1.12 8.22 8.67
N PHE A 363 -0.37 9.30 8.49
CA PHE A 363 0.73 9.70 9.36
C PHE A 363 0.44 11.09 9.91
N ARG A 364 0.41 11.22 11.24
CA ARG A 364 0.13 12.48 11.93
C ARG A 364 1.25 12.86 12.88
N GLU A 365 1.73 14.10 12.79
CA GLU A 365 2.74 14.65 13.73
C GLU A 365 4.01 13.79 13.85
N CYS A 366 4.38 13.13 12.76
CA CYS A 366 5.55 12.27 12.70
C CYS A 366 6.79 13.04 12.23
N ASN A 367 7.97 12.59 12.66
CA ASN A 367 9.24 13.04 12.11
C ASN A 367 9.79 11.96 11.16
N ILE A 368 10.05 12.30 9.90
CA ILE A 368 10.53 11.35 8.89
C ILE A 368 11.84 11.86 8.33
N PHE A 369 12.89 11.04 8.40
CA PHE A 369 14.24 11.46 7.99
C PHE A 369 14.82 10.54 6.93
N GLY A 370 15.42 11.11 5.88
CA GLY A 370 16.13 10.33 4.88
C GLY A 370 16.88 11.15 3.83
N THR A 371 17.28 10.50 2.74
CA THR A 371 18.12 11.10 1.68
C THR A 371 17.51 10.92 0.29
N ILE A 372 17.67 9.73 -0.29
CA ILE A 372 17.15 9.35 -1.60
C ILE A 372 15.86 8.55 -1.40
N ASP A 373 14.80 8.91 -2.13
CA ASP A 373 13.51 8.22 -2.20
C ASP A 373 12.94 7.82 -0.83
N PHE A 374 13.11 8.68 0.17
CA PHE A 374 12.94 8.22 1.55
C PHE A 374 11.49 8.08 2.00
N ILE A 375 10.53 8.52 1.18
CA ILE A 375 9.10 8.16 1.25
C ILE A 375 8.69 7.59 -0.11
N PHE A 376 8.40 6.29 -0.20
CA PHE A 376 8.20 5.64 -1.50
C PHE A 376 7.16 4.52 -1.46
N GLY A 377 6.65 4.14 -2.63
CA GLY A 377 5.69 3.06 -2.82
C GLY A 377 4.39 3.50 -3.51
N ASN A 378 3.34 2.68 -3.34
CA ASN A 378 2.06 2.82 -4.04
C ASN A 378 0.84 2.77 -3.08
N ALA A 379 1.01 3.22 -1.84
CA ALA A 379 -0.13 3.43 -0.94
C ALA A 379 -1.02 4.59 -1.40
N ALA A 380 -2.25 4.64 -0.89
CA ALA A 380 -3.02 5.88 -0.77
C ALA A 380 -2.71 6.46 0.62
N VAL A 381 -1.76 7.38 0.71
CA VAL A 381 -1.23 7.84 2.00
C VAL A 381 -1.34 9.35 2.16
N VAL A 382 -1.76 9.79 3.36
CA VAL A 382 -1.73 11.19 3.76
C VAL A 382 -0.78 11.39 4.95
N PHE A 383 0.13 12.34 4.79
CA PHE A 383 0.97 12.88 5.86
C PHE A 383 0.40 14.22 6.30
N GLN A 384 0.12 14.38 7.59
CA GLN A 384 -0.46 15.61 8.12
C GLN A 384 0.29 16.10 9.36
N GLY A 385 0.67 17.38 9.40
CA GLY A 385 1.40 17.94 10.54
C GLY A 385 2.79 17.33 10.76
N CYS A 386 3.36 16.68 9.75
CA CYS A 386 4.64 15.96 9.89
C CYS A 386 5.83 16.87 9.61
N ASN A 387 6.97 16.55 10.24
CA ASN A 387 8.27 17.09 9.83
C ASN A 387 8.94 16.09 8.89
N ILE A 388 9.19 16.50 7.67
CA ILE A 388 9.83 15.69 6.63
C ILE A 388 11.21 16.28 6.40
N VAL A 389 12.25 15.59 6.89
CA VAL A 389 13.58 16.15 7.09
C VAL A 389 14.61 15.45 6.21
N ALA A 390 15.08 16.15 5.17
CA ALA A 390 16.16 15.68 4.30
C ALA A 390 17.51 15.76 5.03
N LYS A 391 18.25 14.66 5.04
CA LYS A 391 19.62 14.56 5.53
C LYS A 391 20.62 14.87 4.42
N ARG A 392 21.86 15.18 4.79
CA ARG A 392 22.95 15.26 3.82
C ARG A 392 23.25 13.86 3.23
N PRO A 393 23.21 13.69 1.90
CA PRO A 393 23.53 12.42 1.25
C PRO A 393 25.06 12.26 1.11
N MET A 394 25.51 11.15 0.52
CA MET A 394 26.93 10.98 0.22
C MET A 394 27.41 12.00 -0.84
N PRO A 395 28.72 12.33 -0.89
CA PRO A 395 29.25 13.20 -1.93
C PRO A 395 28.90 12.71 -3.34
N GLY A 396 28.42 13.62 -4.19
CA GLY A 396 28.01 13.32 -5.56
C GLY A 396 26.58 12.79 -5.72
N GLN A 397 25.86 12.55 -4.62
CA GLN A 397 24.43 12.22 -4.65
C GLN A 397 23.57 13.48 -4.49
N PHE A 398 22.28 13.30 -4.76
CA PHE A 398 21.21 14.28 -4.54
C PHE A 398 20.17 13.70 -3.60
N ASN A 399 19.29 14.54 -3.08
CA ASN A 399 18.16 14.09 -2.26
C ASN A 399 16.86 14.08 -3.07
N VAL A 400 15.99 13.14 -2.72
CA VAL A 400 14.63 13.06 -3.24
C VAL A 400 13.73 12.64 -2.10
N ILE A 401 12.67 13.41 -1.86
CA ILE A 401 11.74 13.09 -0.78
C ILE A 401 10.84 11.93 -1.18
N THR A 402 10.13 12.05 -2.31
CA THR A 402 9.16 11.02 -2.74
C THR A 402 9.56 10.27 -4.00
N ALA A 403 9.26 8.96 -4.02
CA ALA A 403 9.31 8.13 -5.22
C ALA A 403 8.03 7.28 -5.29
N GLN A 404 6.97 7.86 -5.87
CA GLN A 404 5.66 7.21 -5.92
C GLN A 404 5.54 6.30 -7.16
N SER A 405 5.00 5.10 -6.98
CA SER A 405 5.05 4.00 -7.94
C SER A 405 3.69 3.51 -8.45
N ARG A 406 2.74 4.42 -8.68
CA ARG A 406 1.49 4.08 -9.38
C ARG A 406 1.78 3.71 -10.84
N ASP A 407 1.33 2.53 -11.23
CA ASP A 407 1.66 1.90 -12.52
C ASP A 407 0.41 1.65 -13.38
N ASP A 408 -0.79 1.77 -12.80
CA ASP A 408 -2.06 1.64 -13.52
C ASP A 408 -2.96 2.86 -13.20
N GLU A 409 -3.52 3.49 -14.24
CA GLU A 409 -4.32 4.73 -14.14
C GLU A 409 -5.59 4.56 -13.29
N TYR A 410 -6.06 3.32 -13.10
CA TYR A 410 -7.28 3.01 -12.35
C TYR A 410 -7.02 2.77 -10.85
N GLU A 411 -5.74 2.79 -10.42
CA GLU A 411 -5.36 2.75 -9.01
C GLU A 411 -5.69 4.08 -8.31
N ASN A 412 -6.35 4.02 -7.16
CA ASN A 412 -6.66 5.18 -6.33
C ASN A 412 -5.54 5.50 -5.32
N THR A 413 -4.29 5.39 -5.76
CA THR A 413 -3.08 5.49 -4.92
C THR A 413 -2.30 6.77 -5.21
N GLY A 414 -1.45 7.17 -4.27
CA GLY A 414 -0.69 8.42 -4.33
C GLY A 414 -0.19 8.86 -2.96
N ILE A 415 0.72 9.82 -2.95
CA ILE A 415 1.27 10.43 -1.72
C ILE A 415 0.72 11.85 -1.58
N SER A 416 0.02 12.12 -0.49
CA SER A 416 -0.47 13.46 -0.15
C SER A 416 0.27 13.98 1.10
N ILE A 417 0.94 15.13 0.95
CA ILE A 417 1.69 15.78 2.03
C ILE A 417 0.97 17.10 2.34
N GLN A 418 0.27 17.13 3.47
CA GLN A 418 -0.61 18.23 3.87
C GLN A 418 -0.14 18.87 5.16
N ASN A 419 -0.10 20.21 5.24
CA ASN A 419 0.24 20.92 6.48
C ASN A 419 1.51 20.38 7.14
N CYS A 420 2.53 20.07 6.33
CA CYS A 420 3.80 19.50 6.77
C CYS A 420 4.91 20.56 6.70
N SER A 421 6.00 20.30 7.40
CA SER A 421 7.24 21.08 7.28
C SER A 421 8.29 20.27 6.54
N ILE A 422 8.69 20.75 5.36
CA ILE A 422 9.76 20.17 4.55
C ILE A 422 11.06 20.87 4.89
N LEU A 423 11.93 20.17 5.60
CA LEU A 423 13.11 20.72 6.27
C LEU A 423 14.38 19.98 5.83
N ALA A 424 15.52 20.58 6.12
CA ALA A 424 16.84 19.96 5.97
C ALA A 424 17.54 19.86 7.33
N THR A 425 18.39 18.83 7.49
CA THR A 425 19.35 18.82 8.59
C THR A 425 20.33 19.98 8.45
N GLU A 426 20.88 20.44 9.58
CA GLU A 426 21.76 21.61 9.57
C GLU A 426 22.94 21.44 8.60
N ASP A 427 23.58 20.27 8.57
CA ASP A 427 24.71 19.99 7.69
C ASP A 427 24.36 19.98 6.18
N LEU A 428 23.10 19.71 5.81
CA LEU A 428 22.60 19.89 4.45
C LEU A 428 22.36 21.38 4.16
N ARG A 429 21.72 22.08 5.11
CA ARG A 429 21.39 23.52 5.00
C ARG A 429 22.64 24.39 4.89
N SER A 430 23.70 24.08 5.65
CA SER A 430 24.97 24.82 5.62
C SER A 430 25.82 24.54 4.37
N ASN A 431 25.43 23.60 3.48
CA ASN A 431 26.26 23.15 2.36
C ASN A 431 26.23 24.08 1.12
N GLY A 432 25.71 25.30 1.27
CA GLY A 432 25.75 26.35 0.24
C GLY A 432 25.02 26.01 -1.06
N GLY A 433 24.00 25.15 -1.02
CA GLY A 433 23.23 24.74 -2.20
C GLY A 433 23.94 23.75 -3.14
N SER A 434 25.07 23.16 -2.72
CA SER A 434 25.82 22.22 -3.57
C SER A 434 25.16 20.84 -3.72
N VAL A 435 24.27 20.47 -2.80
CA VAL A 435 23.45 19.25 -2.91
C VAL A 435 22.08 19.64 -3.43
N LYS A 436 21.75 19.11 -4.62
CA LYS A 436 20.42 19.23 -5.19
C LYS A 436 19.43 18.37 -4.40
N SER A 437 18.25 18.91 -4.13
CA SER A 437 17.18 18.22 -3.40
C SER A 437 15.85 18.47 -4.10
N TYR A 438 15.04 17.42 -4.26
CA TYR A 438 13.79 17.46 -5.00
C TYR A 438 12.62 16.94 -4.15
N LEU A 439 11.43 17.46 -4.42
CA LEU A 439 10.17 17.03 -3.83
C LEU A 439 9.84 15.58 -4.19
N GLY A 440 10.17 15.14 -5.41
CA GLY A 440 9.98 13.77 -5.82
C GLY A 440 10.47 13.44 -7.22
N ARG A 441 10.34 12.18 -7.60
CA ARG A 441 10.58 11.65 -8.96
C ARG A 441 9.70 10.44 -9.29
N PRO A 442 9.33 10.22 -10.58
CA PRO A 442 8.30 9.24 -10.94
C PRO A 442 8.88 7.83 -11.05
N TRP A 443 8.78 7.04 -9.97
CA TRP A 443 9.25 5.65 -10.01
C TRP A 443 8.47 4.81 -11.03
N GLN A 444 7.17 5.10 -11.23
CA GLN A 444 6.34 4.49 -12.27
C GLN A 444 5.54 5.54 -13.06
N VAL A 445 5.00 5.12 -14.21
CA VAL A 445 4.49 6.04 -15.25
C VAL A 445 3.29 6.88 -14.83
N TYR A 446 2.47 6.44 -13.87
CA TYR A 446 1.33 7.20 -13.36
C TYR A 446 1.61 7.84 -12.00
N SER A 447 2.89 8.08 -11.67
CA SER A 447 3.32 8.58 -10.36
C SER A 447 2.45 9.76 -9.88
N GLN A 448 1.95 9.70 -8.66
CA GLN A 448 1.06 10.72 -8.11
C GLN A 448 1.54 11.20 -6.73
N THR A 449 1.89 12.47 -6.64
CA THR A 449 2.32 13.09 -5.38
C THR A 449 1.85 14.53 -5.32
N VAL A 450 1.34 14.95 -4.16
CA VAL A 450 0.99 16.35 -3.93
C VAL A 450 1.57 16.90 -2.64
N TYR A 451 1.93 18.18 -2.67
CA TYR A 451 2.29 18.98 -1.50
C TYR A 451 1.30 20.12 -1.36
N MET A 452 0.58 20.18 -0.24
CA MET A 452 -0.44 21.18 -0.01
C MET A 452 -0.38 21.80 1.39
N ASP A 453 -0.60 23.11 1.47
CA ASP A 453 -0.57 23.91 2.71
C ASP A 453 0.68 23.67 3.57
N SER A 454 1.79 23.33 2.92
CA SER A 454 3.01 22.90 3.60
C SER A 454 4.08 24.00 3.54
N TYR A 455 4.94 24.04 4.56
CA TYR A 455 6.12 24.88 4.55
C TYR A 455 7.26 24.15 3.83
N ILE A 456 7.85 24.78 2.82
CA ILE A 456 8.98 24.26 2.03
C ILE A 456 10.21 25.14 2.23
N ASP A 457 11.23 24.61 2.88
CA ASP A 457 12.50 25.31 3.11
C ASP A 457 13.34 25.43 1.82
N GLY A 458 14.27 26.38 1.80
CA GLY A 458 14.93 26.89 0.58
C GLY A 458 16.04 25.98 0.03
N PHE A 459 16.17 24.75 0.53
CA PHE A 459 17.14 23.77 0.03
C PHE A 459 16.60 22.94 -1.15
N ILE A 460 15.29 23.02 -1.42
CA ILE A 460 14.66 22.41 -2.58
C ILE A 460 15.06 23.17 -3.85
N ASP A 461 15.48 22.43 -4.87
CA ASP A 461 15.86 23.00 -6.16
C ASP A 461 14.65 23.71 -6.80
N PRO A 462 14.81 24.87 -7.47
CA PRO A 462 13.71 25.58 -8.11
C PRO A 462 12.90 24.74 -9.12
N MET A 463 13.54 23.74 -9.78
CA MET A 463 12.84 22.80 -10.65
C MET A 463 11.78 21.97 -9.90
N GLY A 464 11.94 21.80 -8.58
CA GLY A 464 11.05 21.08 -7.67
C GLY A 464 11.12 19.57 -7.80
N TRP A 465 11.10 19.05 -9.03
CA TRP A 465 10.91 17.63 -9.33
C TRP A 465 12.05 17.11 -10.23
N ALA A 466 12.43 15.85 -10.03
CA ALA A 466 13.50 15.20 -10.81
C ALA A 466 12.94 14.11 -11.74
N GLN A 467 13.56 13.95 -12.91
CA GLN A 467 13.22 12.84 -13.82
C GLN A 467 13.68 11.52 -13.20
N TRP A 468 12.95 10.43 -13.48
CA TRP A 468 13.40 9.07 -13.18
C TRP A 468 14.35 8.55 -14.25
N SER A 469 13.85 8.50 -15.50
CA SER A 469 14.62 8.05 -16.67
C SER A 469 14.04 8.62 -17.97
N GLY A 470 14.71 9.61 -18.56
CA GLY A 470 14.24 10.28 -19.78
C GLY A 470 12.86 10.91 -19.58
N ASP A 471 11.99 10.76 -20.58
CA ASP A 471 10.64 11.34 -20.59
C ASP A 471 9.56 10.38 -20.02
N MET A 472 9.97 9.28 -19.37
CA MET A 472 9.04 8.30 -18.80
C MET A 472 8.07 8.96 -17.81
N GLY A 473 6.78 8.82 -18.09
CA GLY A 473 5.70 9.23 -17.20
C GLY A 473 5.48 10.74 -17.10
N LEU A 474 6.28 11.58 -17.77
CA LEU A 474 6.18 13.04 -17.61
C LEU A 474 4.85 13.62 -18.13
N ASP A 475 4.19 12.91 -19.04
CA ASP A 475 2.88 13.24 -19.62
C ASP A 475 1.69 12.60 -18.88
N THR A 476 1.93 11.56 -18.06
CA THR A 476 0.89 10.78 -17.38
C THR A 476 0.91 10.88 -15.85
N LEU A 477 2.03 11.33 -15.26
CA LEU A 477 2.14 11.58 -13.82
C LEU A 477 1.22 12.73 -13.38
N TYR A 478 0.99 12.84 -12.07
CA TYR A 478 0.29 13.96 -11.46
C TYR A 478 1.08 14.47 -10.26
N TYR A 479 1.85 15.54 -10.47
CA TYR A 479 2.61 16.23 -9.42
C TYR A 479 1.99 17.61 -9.14
N GLY A 480 1.43 17.73 -7.94
CA GLY A 480 0.63 18.88 -7.54
C GLY A 480 1.26 19.71 -6.42
N GLU A 481 1.20 21.03 -6.53
CA GLU A 481 1.52 21.96 -5.45
C GLU A 481 0.34 22.91 -5.20
N TYR A 482 -0.10 23.06 -3.93
CA TYR A 482 -1.21 23.93 -3.54
C TYR A 482 -0.88 24.73 -2.29
N SER A 483 -1.00 26.06 -2.33
CA SER A 483 -0.97 26.91 -1.13
C SER A 483 0.27 26.70 -0.21
N ASN A 484 1.39 26.26 -0.80
CA ASN A 484 2.64 26.05 -0.05
C ASN A 484 3.31 27.38 0.29
N SER A 485 3.99 27.42 1.43
CA SER A 485 4.71 28.59 1.93
C SER A 485 6.21 28.31 2.13
N GLY A 486 7.00 29.36 2.37
CA GLY A 486 8.44 29.23 2.60
C GLY A 486 9.30 29.50 1.36
N PRO A 487 10.62 29.61 1.53
CA PRO A 487 11.52 30.03 0.45
C PRO A 487 11.64 29.01 -0.70
N GLY A 488 11.31 27.73 -0.49
CA GLY A 488 11.31 26.70 -1.53
C GLY A 488 9.97 26.52 -2.26
N SER A 489 8.93 27.28 -1.92
CA SER A 489 7.56 27.07 -2.44
C SER A 489 7.23 27.79 -3.75
N GLY A 490 8.12 28.63 -4.27
CA GLY A 490 7.89 29.34 -5.53
C GLY A 490 7.79 28.39 -6.72
N THR A 491 6.78 28.59 -7.59
CA THR A 491 6.47 27.66 -8.71
C THR A 491 6.92 28.17 -10.09
N ASP A 492 7.40 29.41 -10.20
CA ASP A 492 7.70 30.06 -11.49
C ASP A 492 8.81 29.36 -12.29
N ASP A 493 9.75 28.70 -11.61
CA ASP A 493 10.90 27.99 -12.19
C ASP A 493 10.77 26.46 -12.15
N ARG A 494 9.56 25.95 -11.87
CA ARG A 494 9.29 24.51 -11.84
C ARG A 494 9.44 23.89 -13.24
N VAL A 495 9.58 22.58 -13.27
CA VAL A 495 9.56 21.79 -14.50
C VAL A 495 8.33 22.08 -15.36
N THR A 496 8.48 22.02 -16.69
CA THR A 496 7.41 22.29 -17.66
C THR A 496 6.71 21.01 -18.13
N TRP A 497 6.66 19.97 -17.29
CA TRP A 497 6.08 18.67 -17.66
C TRP A 497 4.55 18.77 -17.73
N PRO A 498 3.88 18.09 -18.68
CA PRO A 498 2.42 18.11 -18.74
C PRO A 498 1.74 17.60 -17.46
N GLY A 499 2.35 16.65 -16.75
CA GLY A 499 1.85 16.12 -15.48
C GLY A 499 2.15 16.98 -14.24
N PHE A 500 2.83 18.12 -14.38
CA PHE A 500 3.02 19.06 -13.27
C PHE A 500 1.86 20.07 -13.22
N HIS A 501 1.33 20.30 -12.01
CA HIS A 501 0.16 21.13 -11.78
C HIS A 501 0.36 22.06 -10.57
N VAL A 502 0.19 23.36 -10.80
CA VAL A 502 -0.18 24.28 -9.73
C VAL A 502 -1.68 24.11 -9.51
N MET A 503 -2.05 23.46 -8.42
CA MET A 503 -3.42 23.00 -8.17
C MET A 503 -4.33 24.15 -7.75
N ASP A 504 -5.63 24.01 -8.02
CA ASP A 504 -6.67 24.82 -7.40
C ASP A 504 -7.27 24.15 -6.15
N TYR A 505 -8.27 24.79 -5.52
CA TYR A 505 -8.94 24.25 -4.34
C TYR A 505 -9.65 22.92 -4.60
N ASN A 506 -10.27 22.75 -5.78
CA ASN A 506 -11.03 21.54 -6.11
C ASN A 506 -10.08 20.36 -6.40
N ASP A 507 -8.95 20.64 -7.05
CA ASP A 507 -7.88 19.67 -7.23
C ASP A 507 -7.36 19.21 -5.88
N ALA A 508 -6.97 20.15 -5.00
CA ALA A 508 -6.44 19.87 -3.67
C ALA A 508 -7.43 19.10 -2.77
N LEU A 509 -8.73 19.39 -2.86
CA LEU A 509 -9.77 18.73 -2.08
C LEU A 509 -9.75 17.20 -2.25
N ASN A 510 -9.44 16.71 -3.45
CA ASN A 510 -9.38 15.27 -3.75
C ASN A 510 -8.25 14.54 -3.00
N PHE A 511 -7.24 15.28 -2.52
CA PHE A 511 -6.08 14.73 -1.81
C PHE A 511 -6.14 14.90 -0.29
N THR A 512 -7.25 15.45 0.23
CA THR A 512 -7.48 15.61 1.68
C THR A 512 -7.81 14.29 2.37
N VAL A 513 -7.66 14.25 3.69
CA VAL A 513 -7.87 13.06 4.52
C VAL A 513 -9.26 12.44 4.31
N SER A 514 -10.33 13.24 4.25
CA SER A 514 -11.69 12.74 4.07
C SER A 514 -11.96 12.14 2.69
N TYR A 515 -11.38 12.71 1.63
CA TYR A 515 -11.65 12.26 0.26
C TYR A 515 -10.68 11.17 -0.22
N PHE A 516 -9.39 11.35 0.02
CA PHE A 516 -8.35 10.50 -0.56
C PHE A 516 -8.27 9.13 0.11
N ILE A 517 -8.38 9.09 1.43
CA ILE A 517 -8.27 7.85 2.24
C ILE A 517 -9.58 7.51 2.96
N THR A 518 -10.69 8.15 2.58
CA THR A 518 -12.04 7.88 3.11
C THR A 518 -12.07 7.87 4.65
N SER A 519 -11.47 8.89 5.29
CA SER A 519 -11.19 8.89 6.74
C SER A 519 -12.40 8.65 7.62
N ASP A 520 -13.56 9.16 7.23
CA ASP A 520 -14.81 9.10 8.00
C ASP A 520 -15.27 7.64 8.23
N GLU A 521 -14.74 6.68 7.46
CA GLU A 521 -15.03 5.27 7.62
C GLU A 521 -14.21 4.59 8.73
N TRP A 522 -13.06 5.16 9.13
CA TRP A 522 -12.11 4.45 9.98
C TRP A 522 -11.24 5.29 10.93
N LEU A 523 -10.83 6.52 10.56
CA LEU A 523 -9.87 7.29 11.37
C LEU A 523 -10.43 7.73 12.71
N GLU A 524 -11.73 8.07 12.80
CA GLU A 524 -12.38 8.39 14.08
C GLU A 524 -12.25 7.24 15.11
N SER A 525 -12.18 5.99 14.63
CA SER A 525 -12.04 4.80 15.49
C SER A 525 -10.65 4.69 16.14
N THR A 526 -9.65 5.38 15.59
CA THR A 526 -8.27 5.34 16.09
C THR A 526 -8.05 6.27 17.27
N SER A 527 -8.96 7.24 17.47
CA SER A 527 -8.79 8.33 18.44
C SER A 527 -7.59 9.25 18.19
N PHE A 528 -6.87 9.10 17.08
CA PHE A 528 -5.81 10.03 16.67
C PHE A 528 -6.42 11.29 16.05
N PRO A 529 -5.81 12.46 16.26
CA PRO A 529 -6.30 13.70 15.66
C PRO A 529 -6.07 13.70 14.15
N PHE A 530 -7.01 14.26 13.40
CA PHE A 530 -6.89 14.51 11.97
C PHE A 530 -7.75 15.71 11.56
N ASP A 531 -7.31 16.43 10.55
CA ASP A 531 -8.07 17.47 9.88
C ASP A 531 -8.58 16.90 8.55
N GLY A 532 -9.90 16.84 8.35
CA GLY A 532 -10.51 16.12 7.22
C GLY A 532 -10.39 16.80 5.86
N GLY A 533 -10.34 18.14 5.86
CA GLY A 533 -10.32 18.99 4.65
C GLY A 533 -8.98 19.69 4.46
N ILE A 534 -8.99 20.74 3.63
CA ILE A 534 -7.88 21.67 3.40
C ILE A 534 -7.65 22.52 4.65
#